data_AF-A0A3A0FM47-F1
#
_entry.id   AF-A0A3A0FM47-F1
#
_cell.length_a   1.000
_cell.length_b   1.000
_cell.length_c   1.000
_cell.angle_alpha   90.00
_cell.angle_beta   90.00
_cell.angle_gamma   90.00
#
_symmetry.space_group_name_H-M   'P 1'
#
loop_
_entity.id
_entity.type
_entity.pdbx_description
1 polymer ?
#
loop_
_entity_poly.entity_id
_entity_poly.type
_entity_poly.pdbx_seq_one_letter_code
_entity_poly.pdbx_strand_id
1 'polypeptide(L)'
;MTSDDLEKYFRQTGYTVELLSAPNGEVYTGIRDVEVPAGPHAGRICDVAILRCTSTPYAMPAAIHTKPVLYPKGTRAIQDSNLGPDWAYWSRRFDRPPTPKTIATHIMTILSEA
;
A
#
# COMPACT_ATOMS: atom_id res chain seq x y z
N MET A 1 3.94 -7.16 15.96
CA MET A 1 3.18 -6.13 15.25
C MET A 1 1.94 -6.80 14.64
N THR A 2 0.81 -6.12 14.58
CA THR A 2 -0.42 -6.54 13.88
C THR A 2 -0.76 -5.54 12.78
N SER A 3 -1.80 -5.82 11.98
CA SER A 3 -2.36 -4.82 11.04
C SER A 3 -2.84 -3.55 11.75
N ASP A 4 -3.28 -3.65 13.01
CA ASP A 4 -3.79 -2.52 13.80
C ASP A 4 -2.66 -1.60 14.28
N ASP A 5 -1.47 -2.15 14.56
CA ASP A 5 -0.29 -1.35 14.89
C ASP A 5 0.12 -0.45 13.72
N LEU A 6 0.03 -0.97 12.49
CA LEU A 6 0.31 -0.22 11.26
C LEU A 6 -0.72 0.90 11.04
N GLU A 7 -2.01 0.57 11.18
CA GLU A 7 -3.09 1.55 11.09
C GLU A 7 -2.93 2.67 12.12
N LYS A 8 -2.67 2.32 13.38
CA LYS A 8 -2.43 3.28 14.45
C LYS A 8 -1.28 4.23 14.12
N TYR A 9 -0.18 3.70 13.57
CA TYR A 9 0.96 4.50 13.15
C TYR A 9 0.61 5.52 12.05
N PHE A 10 -0.12 5.12 11.01
CA PHE A 10 -0.53 6.04 9.94
C PHE A 10 -1.50 7.12 10.45
N ARG A 11 -2.46 6.76 11.30
CA ARG A 11 -3.35 7.74 11.94
C ARG A 11 -2.57 8.74 12.79
N GLN A 12 -1.60 8.28 13.58
CA GLN A 12 -0.75 9.15 14.41
C GLN A 12 0.16 10.09 13.60
N THR A 13 0.46 9.73 12.35
CA THR A 13 1.24 10.57 11.42
C THR A 13 0.38 11.49 10.58
N GLY A 14 -0.93 11.55 10.85
CA GLY A 14 -1.86 12.49 10.23
C GLY A 14 -2.62 11.96 9.01
N TYR A 15 -2.39 10.71 8.61
CA TYR A 15 -3.14 10.12 7.50
C TYR A 15 -4.54 9.67 7.93
N THR A 16 -5.47 9.75 6.98
CA THR A 16 -6.76 9.08 7.11
C THR A 16 -6.59 7.62 6.71
N VAL A 17 -7.02 6.71 7.59
CA VAL A 17 -6.92 5.26 7.38
C VAL A 17 -8.30 4.63 7.46
N GLU A 18 -8.62 3.78 6.48
CA GLU A 18 -9.89 3.06 6.38
C GLU A 18 -9.68 1.57 6.09
N LEU A 19 -10.68 0.76 6.41
CA LEU A 19 -10.72 -0.64 5.98
C LEU A 19 -11.36 -0.72 4.60
N LEU A 20 -10.67 -1.37 3.67
CA LEU A 20 -11.17 -1.64 2.33
C LEU A 20 -11.46 -3.13 2.19
N SER A 21 -12.64 -3.48 1.70
CA SER A 21 -13.03 -4.86 1.43
C SER A 21 -13.05 -5.11 -0.08
N ALA A 22 -12.30 -6.10 -0.53
CA ALA A 22 -12.35 -6.56 -1.92
C ALA A 22 -13.51 -7.56 -2.14
N PRO A 23 -14.03 -7.70 -3.37
CA PRO A 23 -15.12 -8.65 -3.68
C PRO A 23 -14.78 -10.12 -3.40
N ASN A 24 -13.49 -10.46 -3.34
CA ASN A 24 -13.01 -11.80 -3.00
C ASN A 24 -12.94 -12.06 -1.47
N GLY A 25 -13.38 -11.11 -0.64
CA GLY A 25 -13.37 -11.21 0.82
C GLY A 25 -12.07 -10.77 1.50
N GLU A 26 -11.04 -10.39 0.74
CA GLU A 26 -9.82 -9.83 1.31
C GLU A 26 -10.07 -8.45 1.92
N VAL A 27 -9.41 -8.17 3.05
CA VAL A 27 -9.51 -6.87 3.74
C VAL A 27 -8.16 -6.19 3.74
N TYR A 28 -8.14 -4.90 3.43
CA TYR A 28 -6.94 -4.08 3.31
C TYR A 28 -7.00 -2.92 4.29
N THR A 29 -5.82 -2.49 4.74
CA THR A 29 -5.65 -1.18 5.38
C THR A 29 -5.40 -0.17 4.26
N GLY A 30 -6.36 0.72 4.02
CA GLY A 30 -6.31 1.81 3.05
C GLY A 30 -5.84 3.11 3.68
N ILE A 31 -4.88 3.79 3.07
CA ILE A 31 -4.31 5.08 3.48
C ILE A 31 -4.69 6.09 2.40
N ARG A 32 -5.47 7.10 2.78
CA ARG A 32 -6.02 8.10 1.85
C ARG A 32 -5.02 9.19 1.53
N ASP A 33 -5.16 9.75 0.33
CA ASP A 33 -4.56 11.03 -0.07
C ASP A 33 -3.04 11.12 0.16
N VAL A 34 -2.34 10.04 -0.15
CA VAL A 34 -0.87 9.96 -0.07
C VAL A 34 -0.26 10.70 -1.26
N GLU A 35 0.50 11.75 -0.97
CA GLU A 35 1.28 12.47 -1.99
C GLU A 35 2.51 11.66 -2.39
N VAL A 36 2.74 11.53 -3.69
CA VAL A 36 3.93 10.89 -4.27
C VAL A 36 5.11 11.86 -4.14
N PRO A 37 6.17 11.51 -3.38
CA PRO A 37 7.18 12.49 -2.99
C PRO A 37 8.24 12.75 -4.08
N ALA A 38 8.46 11.81 -5.00
CA ALA A 38 9.49 11.90 -6.04
C ALA A 38 9.17 11.02 -7.26
N GLY A 39 10.00 11.14 -8.30
CA GLY A 39 9.90 10.33 -9.52
C GLY A 39 8.90 10.88 -10.56
N PRO A 40 8.54 10.08 -11.58
CA PRO A 40 7.67 10.49 -12.70
C PRO A 40 6.26 10.92 -12.31
N HIS A 41 5.86 10.66 -11.07
CA HIS A 41 4.54 10.97 -10.53
C HIS A 41 4.59 11.92 -9.33
N ALA A 42 5.73 12.57 -9.08
CA ALA A 42 5.89 13.52 -7.97
C ALA A 42 4.78 14.57 -7.94
N GLY A 43 4.26 14.86 -6.74
CA GLY A 43 3.16 15.81 -6.50
C GLY A 43 1.77 15.28 -6.84
N ARG A 44 1.65 14.06 -7.39
CA ARG A 44 0.34 13.40 -7.55
C ARG A 44 -0.14 12.86 -6.21
N ILE A 45 -1.45 12.83 -6.03
CA ILE A 45 -2.12 12.24 -4.86
C ILE A 45 -2.68 10.88 -5.24
N CYS A 46 -2.50 9.89 -4.38
CA CYS A 46 -3.07 8.56 -4.53
C CYS A 46 -3.45 7.95 -3.17
N ASP A 47 -4.41 7.03 -3.18
CA ASP A 47 -4.66 6.13 -2.08
C ASP A 47 -3.71 4.94 -2.17
N VAL A 48 -3.30 4.41 -1.02
CA VAL A 48 -2.48 3.21 -0.89
C VAL A 48 -3.24 2.16 -0.09
N ALA A 49 -3.24 0.91 -0.52
CA ALA A 49 -3.81 -0.18 0.26
C ALA A 49 -2.81 -1.32 0.45
N ILE A 50 -2.83 -1.91 1.64
CA ILE A 50 -1.99 -3.06 2.03
C ILE A 50 -2.90 -4.16 2.56
N LEU A 51 -2.73 -5.38 2.07
CA LEU A 51 -3.50 -6.53 2.52
C LEU A 51 -3.29 -6.75 4.02
N ARG A 52 -4.37 -6.91 4.78
CA ARG A 52 -4.29 -7.20 6.21
C ARG A 52 -3.92 -8.66 6.40
N CYS A 53 -2.85 -8.89 7.14
CA CYS A 53 -2.43 -10.23 7.53
C CYS A 53 -3.09 -10.60 8.87
N THR A 54 -3.69 -11.80 8.94
CA THR A 54 -4.33 -12.34 10.14
C THR A 54 -3.42 -13.28 10.93
N SER A 55 -2.26 -13.67 10.38
CA SER A 55 -1.31 -14.54 11.07
C SER A 55 -0.43 -13.78 12.06
N THR A 56 -0.09 -14.43 13.17
CA THR A 56 0.89 -13.93 14.15
C THR A 56 2.09 -14.90 14.22
N PRO A 57 3.35 -14.44 14.04
CA PRO A 57 3.75 -13.05 13.83
C PRO A 57 3.25 -12.49 12.48
N TYR A 58 2.97 -11.18 12.44
CA TYR A 58 2.56 -10.51 11.22
C TYR A 58 3.64 -10.60 10.16
N ALA A 59 3.26 -11.11 8.99
CA ALA A 59 4.08 -11.09 7.79
C ALA A 59 3.54 -10.00 6.86
N MET A 60 4.39 -9.04 6.50
CA MET A 60 4.02 -8.00 5.53
C MET A 60 3.86 -8.64 4.14
N PRO A 61 2.73 -8.45 3.45
CA PRO A 61 2.58 -8.87 2.07
C PRO A 61 3.64 -8.22 1.17
N ALA A 62 4.10 -8.96 0.16
CA ALA A 62 5.06 -8.46 -0.85
C ALA A 62 4.38 -7.57 -1.91
N ALA A 63 3.43 -6.72 -1.49
CA ALA A 63 2.70 -5.86 -2.41
C ALA A 63 2.06 -4.65 -1.73
N ILE A 64 1.88 -3.61 -2.55
CA ILE A 64 0.99 -2.47 -2.27
C ILE A 64 -0.01 -2.31 -3.41
N HIS A 65 -1.11 -1.62 -3.15
CA HIS A 65 -2.10 -1.27 -4.16
C HIS A 65 -2.26 0.24 -4.20
N THR A 66 -2.44 0.83 -5.39
CA THR A 66 -2.63 2.28 -5.53
C THR A 66 -3.88 2.64 -6.31
N LYS A 67 -4.58 3.71 -5.90
CA LYS A 67 -5.65 4.35 -6.67
C LYS A 67 -5.37 5.87 -6.76
N PRO A 68 -5.36 6.50 -7.95
CA PRO A 68 -5.55 5.88 -9.26
C PRO A 68 -4.36 4.99 -9.64
N VAL A 69 -4.53 4.26 -10.74
CA VAL A 69 -3.43 3.57 -11.44
C VAL A 69 -2.36 4.60 -11.82
N LEU A 70 -1.16 4.49 -11.26
CA LEU A 70 -0.06 5.43 -11.55
C LEU A 70 0.71 5.03 -12.82
N TYR A 71 1.00 3.74 -13.00
CA TYR A 71 1.66 3.16 -14.17
C TYR A 71 0.76 2.15 -14.90
N PRO A 72 0.97 1.92 -16.22
CA PRO A 72 0.24 0.91 -16.96
C PRO A 72 0.36 -0.49 -16.36
N LYS A 73 -0.79 -1.16 -16.20
CA LYS A 73 -0.86 -2.57 -15.78
C LYS A 73 -0.18 -3.45 -16.85
N GLY A 74 0.43 -4.56 -16.41
CA GLY A 74 1.23 -5.45 -17.26
C GLY A 74 2.69 -5.02 -17.41
N THR A 75 3.10 -3.90 -16.81
CA THR A 75 4.49 -3.41 -16.82
C THR A 75 5.04 -3.35 -15.41
N ARG A 76 6.38 -3.41 -15.23
CA ARG A 76 7.05 -3.17 -13.92
C ARG A 76 6.49 -4.00 -12.74
N ALA A 77 6.04 -5.23 -13.02
CA ALA A 77 5.36 -6.10 -12.06
C ALA A 77 4.09 -5.47 -11.43
N ILE A 78 3.37 -4.68 -12.22
CA ILE A 78 2.11 -4.03 -11.87
C ILE A 78 0.97 -4.76 -12.58
N GLN A 79 -0.11 -5.06 -11.86
CA GLN A 79 -1.21 -5.92 -12.34
C GLN A 79 -2.57 -5.37 -11.89
N ASP A 80 -3.63 -6.06 -12.30
CA ASP A 80 -4.96 -5.81 -11.75
C ASP A 80 -5.01 -6.09 -10.24
N SER A 81 -5.77 -5.24 -9.55
CA SER A 81 -5.97 -5.32 -8.12
C SER A 81 -7.31 -6.00 -7.81
N ASN A 82 -7.33 -6.83 -6.78
CA ASN A 82 -8.58 -7.40 -6.25
C ASN A 82 -9.53 -6.32 -5.69
N LEU A 83 -9.04 -5.12 -5.35
CA LEU A 83 -9.87 -3.99 -4.91
C LEU A 83 -10.70 -3.35 -6.03
N GLY A 84 -10.50 -3.75 -7.28
CA GLY A 84 -11.28 -3.27 -8.43
C GLY A 84 -10.44 -2.54 -9.48
N PRO A 85 -11.08 -2.10 -10.59
CA PRO A 85 -10.39 -1.66 -11.80
C PRO A 85 -9.58 -0.37 -11.62
N ASP A 86 -10.00 0.51 -10.70
CA ASP A 86 -9.31 1.77 -10.38
C ASP A 86 -8.00 1.58 -9.62
N TRP A 87 -7.79 0.37 -9.08
CA TRP A 87 -6.63 0.02 -8.29
C TRP A 87 -5.62 -0.76 -9.14
N ALA A 88 -4.34 -0.49 -8.91
CA ALA A 88 -3.24 -1.28 -9.46
C ALA A 88 -2.51 -2.02 -8.33
N TYR A 89 -2.25 -3.30 -8.51
CA TYR A 89 -1.41 -4.11 -7.63
C TYR A 89 0.06 -3.97 -8.03
N TRP A 90 0.95 -3.77 -7.07
CA TRP A 90 2.39 -3.66 -7.28
C TRP A 90 3.10 -4.77 -6.53
N SER A 91 3.63 -5.77 -7.24
CA SER A 91 4.47 -6.81 -6.62
C SER A 91 5.82 -6.20 -6.26
N ARG A 92 6.04 -5.93 -4.97
CA ARG A 92 7.25 -5.31 -4.43
C ARG A 92 7.68 -6.05 -3.19
N ARG A 93 8.88 -6.62 -3.25
CA ARG A 93 9.42 -7.43 -2.18
C ARG A 93 9.74 -6.56 -0.97
N PHE A 94 9.31 -7.01 0.20
CA PHE A 94 9.61 -6.38 1.48
C PHE A 94 10.69 -7.19 2.22
N ASP A 95 11.91 -6.64 2.27
CA ASP A 95 13.12 -7.35 2.73
C ASP A 95 13.61 -6.91 4.12
N ARG A 96 12.75 -6.29 4.93
CA ARG A 96 13.09 -5.79 6.27
C ARG A 96 12.16 -6.41 7.32
N PRO A 97 12.54 -6.42 8.60
CA PRO A 97 11.61 -6.77 9.67
C PRO A 97 10.38 -5.85 9.62
N PRO A 98 9.14 -6.39 9.64
CA PRO A 98 7.94 -5.59 9.49
C PRO A 98 7.64 -4.81 10.77
N THR A 99 8.04 -3.53 10.76
CA THR A 99 7.61 -2.50 11.70
C THR A 99 6.80 -1.43 10.97
N PRO A 100 5.96 -0.63 11.65
CA PRO A 100 5.16 0.39 10.98
C PRO A 100 6.03 1.39 10.21
N LYS A 101 7.14 1.83 10.84
CA LYS A 101 8.10 2.76 10.22
C LYS A 101 8.77 2.18 8.97
N THR A 102 9.19 0.91 9.00
CA THR A 102 9.83 0.27 7.84
C THR A 102 8.85 0.06 6.69
N ILE A 103 7.57 -0.24 7.00
CA ILE A 103 6.52 -0.39 5.99
C ILE A 103 6.20 0.97 5.35
N ALA A 104 6.02 2.02 6.16
CA ALA A 104 5.82 3.37 5.63
C ALA A 104 6.97 3.82 4.73
N THR A 105 8.21 3.56 5.14
CA THR A 105 9.40 3.84 4.32
C THR A 105 9.36 3.07 3.00
N HIS A 106 8.95 1.79 3.03
CA HIS A 106 8.84 0.96 1.85
C HIS A 106 7.78 1.47 0.87
N ILE A 107 6.59 1.85 1.36
CA ILE A 107 5.54 2.48 0.53
C ILE A 107 6.11 3.71 -0.18
N MET A 108 6.72 4.64 0.55
CA MET A 108 7.27 5.86 -0.03
C MET A 108 8.37 5.58 -1.06
N THR A 109 9.17 4.54 -0.82
CA THR A 109 10.20 4.10 -1.77
C THR A 109 9.56 3.61 -3.07
N ILE A 110 8.53 2.75 -2.99
CA ILE A 110 7.82 2.24 -4.17
C ILE A 110 7.17 3.38 -4.97
N LEU A 111 6.48 4.29 -4.28
CA LEU A 111 5.82 5.42 -4.94
C LEU A 111 6.81 6.34 -5.67
N SER A 112 8.08 6.37 -5.22
CA SER A 112 9.14 7.19 -5.80
C SER A 112 9.91 6.51 -6.95
N GLU A 113 9.59 5.26 -7.30
CA GLU A 113 10.30 4.54 -8.35
C GLU A 113 10.15 5.23 -9.72
N ALA A 114 11.27 5.35 -10.44
CA ALA A 114 11.38 5.95 -11.77
C ALA A 114 11.19 4.94 -12.91
#